data_AF-A0A9D6RWP8-F1
#
_entry.id   AF-A0A9D6RWP8-F1
#
_cell.length_a   1.000
_cell.length_b   1.000
_cell.length_c   1.000
_cell.angle_alpha   90.00
_cell.angle_beta   90.00
_cell.angle_gamma   90.00
#
_symmetry.space_group_name_H-M   'P 1'
#
loop_
_entity.id
_entity.type
_entity.pdbx_description
1 polymer ?
#
loop_
_entity_poly.entity_id
_entity_poly.type
_entity_poly.pdbx_seq_one_letter_code
_entity_poly.pdbx_strand_id
1 'polypeptide(L)' 'FYRAPAPDAEPYVEEGRMVEPGQTVCIIEAMKLMNEIKSEAAGRVAEILVQSGDPVEFGQPLFSIEPPA' A
#
# COMPACT_ATOMS: atom_id res chain seq x y z
N PHE A 1 2.17 -0.70 -9.13
CA PHE A 1 1.53 -0.65 -7.79
C PHE A 1 0.03 -0.78 -7.94
N TYR A 2 -0.67 -1.51 -7.06
CA TYR A 2 -2.13 -1.56 -7.06
C TYR A 2 -2.70 -1.52 -5.64
N ARG A 3 -3.74 -0.71 -5.49
CA ARG A 3 -4.43 -0.47 -4.21
C ARG A 3 -5.33 -1.62 -3.77
N ALA A 4 -5.69 -2.53 -4.67
CA ALA A 4 -6.64 -3.63 -4.45
C ALA A 4 -6.12 -4.93 -5.11
N PRO A 5 -6.58 -6.12 -4.66
CA PRO A 5 -6.18 -7.40 -5.25
C PRO A 5 -6.69 -7.62 -6.68
N ALA A 6 -7.77 -6.93 -7.05
CA ALA A 6 -8.41 -6.99 -8.35
C ALA A 6 -9.06 -5.63 -8.68
N PRO A 7 -9.36 -5.32 -9.96
CA PRO A 7 -9.95 -4.04 -10.37
C PRO A 7 -11.30 -3.70 -9.72
N ASP A 8 -12.07 -4.73 -9.42
CA ASP A 8 -13.43 -4.70 -8.85
C ASP A 8 -13.46 -5.02 -7.35
N ALA A 9 -12.30 -5.26 -6.74
CA ALA A 9 -12.17 -5.49 -5.30
C ALA A 9 -11.92 -4.18 -4.53
N GLU A 10 -12.27 -4.20 -3.24
CA GLU A 10 -12.00 -3.09 -2.33
C GLU A 10 -10.48 -2.88 -2.15
N PRO A 11 -10.03 -1.62 -1.96
CA PRO A 11 -8.66 -1.34 -1.60
C PRO A 11 -8.24 -2.01 -0.30
N TYR A 12 -6.98 -2.42 -0.22
CA TYR A 12 -6.40 -2.93 1.02
C TYR A 12 -6.43 -1.87 2.14
N VAL A 13 -6.14 -0.62 1.78
CA VAL A 13 -6.19 0.55 2.67
C VAL A 13 -6.60 1.80 1.91
N GLU A 14 -7.08 2.80 2.64
CA GLU A 14 -7.43 4.13 2.15
C GLU A 14 -6.81 5.19 3.06
N GLU A 15 -6.71 6.42 2.56
CA GLU A 15 -6.26 7.56 3.35
C GLU A 15 -7.17 7.74 4.57
N GLY A 16 -6.54 7.99 5.71
CA GLY A 16 -7.17 8.09 7.01
C GLY A 16 -7.39 6.75 7.72
N ARG A 17 -7.13 5.60 7.10
CA ARG A 17 -7.26 4.28 7.74
C ARG A 17 -6.09 3.96 8.67
N MET A 18 -6.36 3.30 9.79
CA MET A 18 -5.33 2.74 10.67
C MET A 18 -4.78 1.42 10.09
N VAL A 19 -3.46 1.25 10.16
CA VAL A 19 -2.74 0.04 9.75
C VAL A 19 -1.92 -0.51 10.91
N GLU A 20 -1.71 -1.83 10.90
CA GLU A 20 -0.85 -2.54 11.83
C GLU A 20 0.36 -3.18 11.13
N PRO A 21 1.48 -3.41 11.83
CA PRO A 21 2.61 -4.16 11.27
C PRO A 21 2.16 -5.53 10.77
N GLY A 22 2.53 -5.87 9.54
CA GLY A 22 2.15 -7.11 8.88
C GLY A 22 0.83 -7.06 8.10
N GLN A 23 0.03 -6.00 8.22
CA GLN A 23 -1.17 -5.81 7.41
C GLN A 23 -0.80 -5.51 5.96
N THR A 24 -1.42 -6.22 5.01
CA THR A 24 -1.25 -5.93 3.57
C THR A 24 -1.85 -4.55 3.25
N VAL A 25 -1.06 -3.69 2.59
CA VAL A 25 -1.45 -2.31 2.23
C VAL A 25 -1.56 -2.09 0.73
N CYS A 26 -0.85 -2.86 -0.08
CA CYS A 26 -0.97 -2.87 -1.54
C CYS A 26 -0.35 -4.14 -2.13
N ILE A 27 -0.48 -4.29 -3.44
CA ILE A 27 0.31 -5.26 -4.21
C ILE A 27 1.18 -4.57 -5.25
N ILE A 28 2.32 -5.18 -5.55
CA ILE A 28 3.22 -4.77 -6.63
C ILE A 28 3.34 -5.93 -7.62
N GLU A 29 3.09 -5.63 -8.88
CA GLU A 29 3.36 -6.56 -9.97
C GLU A 29 4.86 -6.52 -10.32
N ALA A 30 5.53 -7.65 -10.17
CA ALA A 30 6.91 -7.85 -10.61
C ALA A 30 7.01 -9.17 -11.36
N MET A 31 7.45 -9.14 -12.63
CA MET A 31 7.62 -10.35 -13.46
C MET A 31 6.36 -11.25 -13.52
N LYS A 32 5.17 -10.64 -13.66
CA LYS A 32 3.84 -11.31 -13.64
C LYS A 32 3.44 -11.93 -12.28
N LEU A 33 4.18 -11.63 -11.22
CA LEU A 33 3.83 -12.02 -9.86
C LEU A 33 3.30 -10.80 -9.10
N MET A 34 2.17 -10.99 -8.43
CA MET A 34 1.60 -10.00 -7.53
C MET A 34 2.16 -10.24 -6.13
N ASN A 35 3.04 -9.34 -5.69
CA ASN A 35 3.64 -9.42 -4.36
C ASN A 35 2.88 -8.52 -3.40
N GLU A 36 2.45 -9.08 -2.28
CA GLU A 36 1.84 -8.32 -1.20
C GLU A 36 2.88 -7.49 -0.45
N ILE A 37 2.60 -6.21 -0.31
CA ILE A 37 3.40 -5.30 0.52
C ILE A 37 2.68 -5.13 1.84
N LYS A 38 3.41 -5.37 2.92
CA LYS A 38 2.90 -5.29 4.29
C LYS A 38 3.43 -4.03 4.95
N SER A 39 2.61 -3.41 5.80
CA SER A 39 3.07 -2.30 6.62
C SER A 39 4.14 -2.81 7.61
N GLU A 40 5.22 -2.06 7.76
CA GLU A 40 6.24 -2.33 8.79
C GLU A 40 5.95 -1.59 10.11
N ALA A 41 5.02 -0.63 10.07
CA ALA A 41 4.67 0.21 11.21
C ALA A 41 3.17 0.20 11.49
N ALA A 42 2.83 0.50 12.75
CA ALA A 42 1.48 0.89 13.12
C ALA A 42 1.30 2.39 12.85
N GLY A 43 0.11 2.80 12.43
CA GLY A 43 -0.19 4.22 12.25
C GLY A 43 -1.38 4.47 11.35
N ARG A 44 -1.62 5.74 11.02
CA ARG A 44 -2.68 6.16 10.10
C ARG A 44 -2.07 6.42 8.72
N VAL A 45 -2.69 5.89 7.66
CA VAL A 45 -2.32 6.25 6.29
C VAL A 45 -2.66 7.72 6.07
N ALA A 46 -1.66 8.58 6.03
CA ALA A 46 -1.87 10.00 5.79
C ALA A 46 -2.10 10.27 4.30
N GLU A 47 -1.22 9.73 3.46
CA GLU A 47 -1.26 9.93 2.01
C GLU A 47 -0.81 8.68 1.26
N ILE A 48 -1.42 8.44 0.10
CA ILE A 48 -0.97 7.42 -0.88
C ILE A 48 -0.22 8.13 -2.00
N LEU A 49 1.08 7.88 -2.12
CA LEU A 49 2.00 8.66 -2.96
C LEU A 49 2.07 8.18 -4.41
N VAL A 50 1.37 7.09 -4.74
CA VAL A 50 1.46 6.40 -6.04
C VAL A 50 0.05 6.00 -6.51
N GLN A 51 -0.21 6.07 -7.82
CA GLN A 51 -1.50 5.69 -8.37
C GLN A 51 -1.54 4.21 -8.77
N SER A 52 -2.73 3.58 -8.72
CA SER A 52 -2.90 2.21 -9.22
C SER A 52 -2.50 2.14 -10.70
N GLY A 53 -1.65 1.17 -11.05
CA GLY A 53 -1.14 0.97 -12.40
C GLY A 53 0.24 1.60 -12.65
N ASP A 54 0.69 2.50 -11.77
CA ASP A 54 1.99 3.14 -11.96
C ASP A 54 3.15 2.15 -11.73
N PRO A 55 4.23 2.26 -12.52
CA PRO A 55 5.48 1.56 -12.25
C PRO A 55 6.08 2.07 -10.94
N VAL A 56 6.72 1.17 -10.20
CA VAL A 56 7.39 1.50 -8.94
C VAL A 56 8.80 0.92 -8.91
N GLU A 57 9.71 1.66 -8.32
CA GLU A 57 11.12 1.29 -8.19
C GLU A 57 11.47 0.87 -6.76
N PHE A 58 12.60 0.16 -6.62
CA PHE A 58 13.10 -0.21 -5.30
C PHE A 58 13.45 1.04 -4.48
N GLY A 59 12.91 1.12 -3.26
CA GLY A 59 13.12 2.25 -2.36
C GLY A 59 12.23 3.46 -2.64
N GLN A 60 11.34 3.40 -3.64
CA GLN A 60 10.35 4.46 -3.87
C GLN A 60 9.33 4.51 -2.72
N PRO A 61 9.07 5.68 -2.13
CA PRO A 61 8.01 5.84 -1.14
C PRO A 61 6.63 5.56 -1.75
N LEU A 62 5.82 4.75 -1.07
CA LEU A 62 4.46 4.37 -1.53
C LEU A 62 3.35 5.01 -0.68
N PHE A 63 3.59 5.10 0.62
CA PHE A 63 2.63 5.62 1.61
C PHE A 63 3.34 6.54 2.59
N SER A 64 2.64 7.59 3.01
CA SER A 64 2.98 8.37 4.18
C SER A 64 2.16 7.84 5.37
N ILE A 65 2.83 7.43 6.45
CA ILE A 65 2.18 6.92 7.66
C ILE A 65 2.40 7.92 8.80
N GLU A 66 1.31 8.43 9.36
CA GLU A 66 1.34 9.19 10.61
C GLU A 66 1.45 8.22 11.79
N PRO A 67 2.40 8.43 12.73
CA PRO A 67 2.53 7.58 13.89
C PRO A 67 1.26 7.65 14.75
N PRO A 68 0.93 6.56 15.47
CA PRO A 68 -0.18 6.56 16.42
C PRO A 68 0.10 7.59 17.53
N ALA A 69 -0.95 8.32 17.94
CA ALA A 69 -0.89 9.26 19.06
C ALA A 69 -0.67 8.56 20.40
#